data_AF-A0A355BL13-F1
#
_entry.id   AF-A0A355BL13-F1
#
_cell.length_a   1.000
_cell.length_b   1.000
_cell.length_c   1.000
_cell.angle_alpha   90.00
_cell.angle_beta   90.00
_cell.angle_gamma   90.00
#
_symmetry.space_group_name_H-M   'P 1'
#
loop_
_entity.id
_entity.type
_entity.pdbx_description
1 polymer ?
#
loop_
_entity_poly.entity_id
_entity_poly.type
_entity_poly.pdbx_seq_one_letter_code
_entity_poly.pdbx_strand_id
1 'polypeptide(L)'
;MKTFHDLRDKSLQELLDGRKQGLRVVGTYCAYCPKELILAAGAVPVSLCGTREEPIPAAEEELPRNLCPMIKSSYGFAITDTCPYFALSELIVAETTCDGKKKMFELMDKKKPVHVMQLPNVQDSEAALKMWAGEIQRLRLRLEEQLQVTITDEAIWEAIRLVNEERQALKAVHDLNQGNPPLLPGLNLLTASWTVKFASDQREVIRLANQLVAEKRAQAPQAKSGKPRVLLTGCPVGIGSEKVVRLLDELGADMVAMENCSGYKTLDIVASEEHKDPIMALAEKYLKIPCSCMSPNPHRLELLKSMLHDFQVDAVIDLTWQACHTYNIEAYDVERLVKAASLPFLHLESDYSTSDIESLKVRIEALL
;
A
#
# COMPACT_ATOMS: atom_id res chain seq x y z
N MET A 1 -6.49 19.36 0.53
CA MET A 1 -7.32 18.20 0.13
C MET A 1 -7.80 18.25 -1.31
N LYS A 2 -8.40 19.35 -1.81
CA LYS A 2 -8.84 19.46 -3.22
C LYS A 2 -7.80 18.93 -4.23
N THR A 3 -6.55 19.35 -4.10
CA THR A 3 -5.46 18.89 -4.96
C THR A 3 -5.24 17.38 -4.95
N PHE A 4 -5.42 16.70 -3.80
CA PHE A 4 -5.28 15.24 -3.71
C PHE A 4 -6.49 14.49 -4.28
N HIS A 5 -7.67 15.10 -4.34
CA HIS A 5 -8.82 14.53 -5.05
C HIS A 5 -8.60 14.62 -6.56
N ASP A 6 -8.13 15.78 -7.04
CA ASP A 6 -7.91 16.05 -8.46
C ASP A 6 -6.64 15.38 -9.01
N LEU A 7 -5.68 15.02 -8.14
CA LEU A 7 -4.38 14.46 -8.52
C LEU A 7 -4.53 13.18 -9.37
N ARG A 8 -5.51 12.33 -9.09
CA ARG A 8 -5.70 11.08 -9.86
C ARG A 8 -6.02 11.37 -11.32
N ASP A 9 -7.00 12.24 -11.56
CA ASP A 9 -7.46 12.58 -12.91
C ASP A 9 -6.40 13.39 -13.65
N LYS A 10 -5.75 14.34 -12.95
CA LYS A 10 -4.59 15.08 -13.45
C LYS A 10 -3.47 14.13 -13.88
N SER A 11 -3.05 13.23 -13.01
CA SER A 11 -1.97 12.28 -13.31
C SER A 11 -2.34 11.31 -14.42
N LEU A 12 -3.60 10.87 -14.52
CA LEU A 12 -4.03 10.06 -15.67
C LEU A 12 -3.88 10.84 -16.99
N GLN A 13 -4.29 12.11 -17.03
CA GLN A 13 -4.14 12.95 -18.20
C GLN A 13 -2.66 13.17 -18.56
N GLU A 14 -1.82 13.44 -17.56
CA GLU A 14 -0.36 13.61 -17.74
C GLU A 14 0.30 12.33 -18.26
N LEU A 15 -0.13 11.15 -17.79
CA LEU A 15 0.35 9.87 -18.33
C LEU A 15 -0.06 9.67 -19.78
N LEU A 16 -1.30 9.99 -20.14
CA LEU A 16 -1.79 9.89 -21.52
C LEU A 16 -1.05 10.83 -22.47
N ASP A 17 -0.79 12.06 -22.03
CA ASP A 17 -0.05 13.05 -22.84
C ASP A 17 1.45 12.74 -22.89
N GLY A 18 2.04 12.34 -21.76
CA GLY A 18 3.42 11.90 -21.68
C GLY A 18 3.69 10.68 -22.56
N ARG A 19 2.72 9.77 -22.70
CA ARG A 19 2.85 8.59 -23.59
C ARG A 19 3.08 9.00 -25.04
N LYS A 20 2.44 10.07 -25.51
CA LYS A 20 2.65 10.63 -26.87
C LYS A 20 4.09 11.13 -27.06
N GLN A 21 4.79 11.41 -25.97
CA GLN A 21 6.17 11.90 -25.92
C GLN A 21 7.18 10.79 -25.53
N GLY A 22 6.74 9.53 -25.45
CA GLY A 22 7.59 8.38 -25.13
C GLY A 22 7.66 8.00 -23.65
N LEU A 23 6.87 8.62 -22.77
CA LEU A 23 6.76 8.20 -21.37
C LEU A 23 6.21 6.77 -21.29
N ARG A 24 6.85 5.94 -20.46
CA ARG A 24 6.46 4.54 -20.25
C ARG A 24 5.90 4.36 -18.84
N VAL A 25 5.00 3.40 -18.69
CA VAL A 25 4.34 3.09 -17.42
C VAL A 25 4.62 1.64 -17.05
N VAL A 26 4.87 1.37 -15.77
CA VAL A 26 5.00 0.01 -15.23
C VAL A 26 4.02 -0.16 -14.09
N GLY A 27 3.18 -1.19 -14.22
CA GLY A 27 2.15 -1.53 -13.24
C GLY A 27 2.73 -2.35 -12.10
N THR A 28 2.29 -2.10 -10.87
CA THR A 28 2.77 -2.79 -9.67
C THR A 28 1.62 -3.30 -8.81
N TYR A 29 1.78 -4.46 -8.18
CA TYR A 29 0.76 -5.09 -7.34
C TYR A 29 1.14 -5.27 -5.87
N CYS A 30 2.34 -4.88 -5.45
CA CYS A 30 2.74 -4.98 -4.06
C CYS A 30 3.75 -3.90 -3.67
N ALA A 31 3.83 -3.66 -2.36
CA ALA A 31 4.81 -2.78 -1.78
C ALA A 31 6.25 -3.34 -1.80
N TYR A 32 6.41 -4.62 -2.20
CA TYR A 32 7.72 -5.26 -2.39
C TYR A 32 8.38 -4.89 -3.72
N CYS A 33 7.63 -4.38 -4.69
CA CYS A 33 8.18 -3.94 -5.96
C CYS A 33 9.18 -2.79 -5.73
N PRO A 34 10.45 -2.93 -6.15
CA PRO A 34 11.43 -1.85 -6.09
C PRO A 34 11.15 -0.79 -7.15
N LYS A 35 10.23 0.12 -6.84
CA LYS A 35 9.83 1.21 -7.74
C LYS A 35 10.99 2.12 -8.14
N GLU A 36 12.06 2.14 -7.35
CA GLU A 36 13.33 2.80 -7.66
C GLU A 36 13.90 2.31 -9.00
N LEU A 37 13.79 1.01 -9.32
CA LEU A 37 14.24 0.48 -10.63
C LEU A 37 13.37 0.97 -11.79
N ILE A 38 12.06 1.12 -11.56
CA ILE A 38 11.13 1.64 -12.58
C ILE A 38 11.45 3.11 -12.87
N LEU A 39 11.70 3.90 -11.83
CA LEU A 39 12.09 5.31 -11.96
C LEU A 39 13.46 5.46 -12.61
N ALA A 40 14.44 4.63 -12.23
CA ALA A 40 15.77 4.61 -12.83
C ALA A 40 15.74 4.21 -14.32
N ALA A 41 14.70 3.50 -14.76
CA ALA A 41 14.44 3.20 -16.18
C ALA A 41 13.75 4.36 -16.94
N GLY A 42 13.47 5.49 -16.27
CA GLY A 42 12.72 6.61 -16.84
C GLY A 42 11.23 6.33 -17.04
N ALA A 43 10.66 5.35 -16.33
CA ALA A 43 9.26 5.00 -16.40
C ALA A 43 8.49 5.41 -15.12
N VAL A 44 7.17 5.49 -15.22
CA VAL A 44 6.30 5.81 -14.08
C VAL A 44 5.76 4.53 -13.44
N PRO A 45 5.99 4.29 -12.14
CA PRO A 45 5.35 3.21 -11.41
C PRO A 45 3.91 3.58 -11.04
N VAL A 46 2.95 2.71 -11.36
CA VAL A 46 1.54 2.88 -10.95
C VAL A 46 1.04 1.66 -10.19
N SER A 47 0.30 1.87 -9.10
CA SER A 47 -0.32 0.78 -8.34
C SER A 47 -1.58 0.28 -9.04
N LEU A 48 -1.74 -1.04 -9.15
CA LEU A 48 -2.86 -1.67 -9.84
C LEU A 48 -3.78 -2.50 -8.94
N CYS A 49 -3.51 -2.55 -7.63
CA CYS A 49 -4.39 -3.26 -6.69
C CYS A 49 -5.83 -2.73 -6.77
N GLY A 50 -6.76 -3.61 -7.17
CA GLY A 50 -8.18 -3.30 -7.29
C GLY A 50 -8.85 -3.08 -5.92
N THR A 51 -9.69 -2.06 -5.86
CA THR A 51 -10.40 -1.61 -4.65
C THR A 51 -11.91 -1.50 -4.88
N ARG A 52 -12.43 -2.13 -5.92
CA ARG A 52 -13.81 -1.96 -6.40
C ARG A 52 -14.52 -3.29 -6.55
N GLU A 53 -15.79 -3.32 -6.18
CA GLU A 53 -16.66 -4.52 -6.29
C GLU A 53 -17.07 -4.79 -7.74
N GLU A 54 -17.29 -3.74 -8.54
CA GLU A 54 -17.87 -3.83 -9.89
C GLU A 54 -17.17 -4.83 -10.84
N PRO A 55 -15.84 -4.96 -10.89
CA PRO A 55 -15.18 -5.93 -11.76
C PRO A 55 -15.13 -7.37 -11.22
N ILE A 56 -15.52 -7.61 -9.96
CA ILE A 56 -15.42 -8.94 -9.33
C ILE A 56 -16.24 -10.02 -10.05
N PRO A 57 -17.51 -9.79 -10.45
CA PRO A 57 -18.29 -10.82 -11.14
C PRO A 57 -17.64 -11.37 -12.40
N ALA A 58 -16.98 -10.51 -13.20
CA ALA A 58 -16.24 -10.95 -14.39
C ALA A 58 -15.03 -11.82 -14.02
N ALA A 59 -14.33 -11.46 -12.95
CA ALA A 59 -13.21 -12.26 -12.47
C ALA A 59 -13.64 -13.66 -11.98
N GLU A 60 -14.83 -13.77 -11.40
CA GLU A 60 -15.37 -15.03 -10.86
C GLU A 60 -15.76 -16.06 -11.94
N GLU A 61 -15.74 -15.68 -13.22
CA GLU A 61 -15.87 -16.63 -14.33
C GLU A 61 -14.62 -17.52 -14.49
N GLU A 62 -13.45 -17.01 -14.06
CA GLU A 62 -12.16 -17.70 -14.18
C GLU A 62 -11.48 -17.95 -12.83
N LEU A 63 -11.80 -17.16 -11.80
CA LEU A 63 -11.29 -17.26 -10.45
C LEU A 63 -12.37 -17.79 -9.50
N PRO A 64 -11.99 -18.52 -8.45
CA PRO A 64 -12.97 -19.03 -7.49
C PRO A 64 -13.56 -17.89 -6.64
N ARG A 65 -14.85 -18.00 -6.28
CA ARG A 65 -15.57 -16.99 -5.48
C ARG A 65 -14.95 -16.79 -4.09
N ASN A 66 -14.46 -17.86 -3.48
CA ASN A 66 -13.77 -17.86 -2.18
C ASN A 66 -12.30 -17.40 -2.30
N LEU A 67 -12.07 -16.30 -3.01
CA LEU A 67 -10.77 -15.67 -3.18
C LEU A 67 -10.84 -14.21 -2.73
N CYS A 68 -9.71 -13.67 -2.28
CA CYS A 68 -9.61 -12.31 -1.80
C CYS A 68 -10.20 -11.29 -2.81
N PRO A 69 -11.12 -10.40 -2.38
CA PRO A 69 -11.78 -9.42 -3.23
C PRO A 69 -10.79 -8.49 -3.92
N MET A 70 -9.65 -8.18 -3.31
CA MET A 70 -8.59 -7.40 -3.97
C MET A 70 -8.04 -8.12 -5.21
N ILE A 71 -7.87 -9.44 -5.15
CA ILE A 71 -7.35 -10.24 -6.26
C ILE A 71 -8.41 -10.32 -7.36
N LYS A 72 -9.65 -10.63 -6.98
CA LYS A 72 -10.79 -10.67 -7.91
C LYS A 72 -10.99 -9.31 -8.61
N SER A 73 -10.97 -8.22 -7.84
CA SER A 73 -11.11 -6.86 -8.36
C SER A 73 -9.99 -6.51 -9.34
N SER A 74 -8.74 -6.79 -8.96
CA SER A 74 -7.56 -6.55 -9.80
C SER A 74 -7.62 -7.31 -11.13
N TYR A 75 -7.95 -8.61 -11.07
CA TYR A 75 -8.04 -9.46 -12.26
C TYR A 75 -9.22 -9.06 -13.14
N GLY A 76 -10.37 -8.76 -12.54
CA GLY A 76 -11.57 -8.31 -13.24
C GLY A 76 -11.33 -7.03 -14.03
N PHE A 77 -10.64 -6.05 -13.45
CA PHE A 77 -10.21 -4.85 -14.16
C PHE A 77 -9.32 -5.15 -15.37
N ALA A 78 -8.41 -6.11 -15.24
CA ALA A 78 -7.50 -6.49 -16.31
C ALA A 78 -8.19 -7.21 -17.47
N ILE A 79 -9.09 -8.16 -17.18
CA ILE A 79 -9.75 -8.96 -18.23
C ILE A 79 -10.91 -8.22 -18.92
N THR A 80 -11.48 -7.20 -18.26
CA THR A 80 -12.53 -6.34 -18.84
C THR A 80 -12.00 -5.09 -19.53
N ASP A 81 -10.68 -4.84 -19.47
CA ASP A 81 -10.03 -3.65 -20.03
C ASP A 81 -10.61 -2.32 -19.52
N THR A 82 -11.03 -2.29 -18.25
CA THR A 82 -11.68 -1.12 -17.62
C THR A 82 -10.74 -0.31 -16.72
N CYS A 83 -9.49 -0.73 -16.57
CA CYS A 83 -8.46 0.03 -15.83
C CYS A 83 -7.48 0.71 -16.80
N PRO A 84 -7.52 2.05 -16.92
CA PRO A 84 -6.63 2.76 -17.85
C PRO A 84 -5.15 2.61 -17.46
N TYR A 85 -4.82 2.56 -16.16
CA TYR A 85 -3.44 2.34 -15.72
C TYR A 85 -2.92 0.95 -16.11
N PHE A 86 -3.77 -0.08 -16.05
CA PHE A 86 -3.42 -1.41 -16.55
C PHE A 86 -3.16 -1.33 -18.05
N ALA A 87 -4.07 -0.75 -18.84
CA ALA A 87 -3.94 -0.58 -20.28
C ALA A 87 -2.65 0.18 -20.68
N LEU A 88 -2.29 1.22 -19.92
CA LEU A 88 -1.08 2.03 -20.13
C LEU A 88 0.23 1.31 -19.80
N SER A 89 0.21 0.29 -18.94
CA SER A 89 1.43 -0.37 -18.46
C SER A 89 2.12 -1.19 -19.56
N GLU A 90 3.43 -0.99 -19.76
CA GLU A 90 4.28 -1.76 -20.67
C GLU A 90 4.73 -3.10 -20.07
N LEU A 91 4.82 -3.14 -18.74
CA LEU A 91 5.12 -4.32 -17.94
C LEU A 91 4.29 -4.29 -16.66
N ILE A 92 3.90 -5.46 -16.18
CA ILE A 92 3.39 -5.65 -14.83
C ILE A 92 4.49 -6.29 -13.97
N VAL A 93 4.82 -5.68 -12.83
CA VAL A 93 5.70 -6.27 -11.82
C VAL A 93 4.85 -6.80 -10.67
N ALA A 94 5.12 -8.05 -10.30
CA ALA A 94 4.35 -8.84 -9.38
C ALA A 94 5.26 -9.70 -8.50
N GLU A 95 4.73 -10.22 -7.39
CA GLU A 95 5.52 -10.94 -6.39
C GLU A 95 4.75 -12.14 -5.82
N THR A 96 5.47 -13.21 -5.51
CA THR A 96 4.92 -14.45 -4.90
C THR A 96 4.58 -14.29 -3.42
N THR A 97 3.66 -13.37 -3.11
CA THR A 97 3.25 -13.06 -1.73
C THR A 97 2.22 -14.04 -1.18
N CYS A 98 0.96 -13.93 -1.58
CA CYS A 98 -0.09 -14.89 -1.21
C CYS A 98 -0.40 -15.83 -2.39
N ASP A 99 -0.92 -17.02 -2.08
CA ASP A 99 -1.22 -18.04 -3.09
C ASP A 99 -2.19 -17.55 -4.16
N GLY A 100 -3.21 -16.79 -3.75
CA GLY A 100 -4.16 -16.20 -4.67
C GLY A 100 -3.50 -15.28 -5.70
N LYS A 101 -2.60 -14.39 -5.27
CA LYS A 101 -1.87 -13.49 -6.18
C LYS A 101 -0.95 -14.29 -7.09
N LYS A 102 -0.16 -15.20 -6.51
CA LYS A 102 0.77 -16.07 -7.24
C LYS A 102 0.10 -16.79 -8.41
N LYS A 103 -1.04 -17.44 -8.16
CA LYS A 103 -1.77 -18.18 -9.21
C LYS A 103 -2.53 -17.26 -10.16
N MET A 104 -3.07 -16.14 -9.68
CA MET A 104 -3.74 -15.16 -10.54
C MET A 104 -2.77 -14.55 -11.57
N PHE A 105 -1.51 -14.31 -11.21
CA PHE A 105 -0.53 -13.74 -12.14
C PHE A 105 -0.22 -14.66 -13.33
N GLU A 106 -0.32 -15.97 -13.19
CA GLU A 106 -0.20 -16.92 -14.32
C GLU A 106 -1.33 -16.76 -15.34
N LEU A 107 -2.51 -16.33 -14.90
CA LEU A 107 -3.61 -16.00 -15.78
C LEU A 107 -3.44 -14.60 -16.37
N MET A 108 -3.01 -13.63 -15.54
CA MET A 108 -2.77 -12.25 -15.97
C MET A 108 -1.69 -12.14 -17.04
N ASP A 109 -0.66 -12.98 -16.99
CA ASP A 109 0.43 -13.02 -17.97
C ASP A 109 -0.06 -13.35 -19.40
N LYS A 110 -1.22 -14.00 -19.52
CA LYS A 110 -1.86 -14.24 -20.83
C LYS A 110 -2.47 -12.98 -21.45
N LYS A 111 -2.63 -11.91 -20.66
CA LYS A 111 -3.25 -10.64 -21.09
C LYS A 111 -2.23 -9.54 -21.30
N LYS A 112 -1.20 -9.47 -20.46
CA LYS A 112 -0.15 -8.46 -20.52
C LYS A 112 1.13 -9.03 -19.92
N PRO A 113 2.33 -8.68 -20.42
CA PRO A 113 3.57 -9.21 -19.86
C PRO A 113 3.67 -8.98 -18.35
N VAL A 114 3.85 -10.06 -17.58
CA VAL A 114 4.06 -10.03 -16.13
C VAL A 114 5.47 -10.52 -15.80
N HIS A 115 6.20 -9.76 -14.99
CA HIS A 115 7.41 -10.23 -14.31
C HIS A 115 7.08 -10.57 -12.86
N VAL A 116 7.10 -11.86 -12.52
CA VAL A 116 6.86 -12.35 -11.16
C VAL A 116 8.18 -12.55 -10.42
N MET A 117 8.45 -11.69 -9.44
CA MET A 117 9.56 -11.81 -8.50
C MET A 117 9.26 -12.87 -7.45
N GLN A 118 10.24 -13.73 -7.18
CA GLN A 118 10.17 -14.77 -6.16
C GLN A 118 10.55 -14.19 -4.79
N LEU A 119 9.55 -13.72 -4.05
CA LEU A 119 9.75 -13.17 -2.71
C LEU A 119 10.11 -14.30 -1.72
N PRO A 120 11.23 -14.19 -0.96
CA PRO A 120 11.49 -15.11 0.14
C PRO A 120 10.44 -15.00 1.24
N ASN A 121 10.20 -16.10 1.97
CA ASN A 121 9.19 -16.14 3.04
C ASN A 121 9.74 -15.73 4.43
N VAL A 122 11.03 -15.36 4.51
CA VAL A 122 11.71 -14.97 5.76
C VAL A 122 12.47 -13.66 5.52
N GLN A 123 12.54 -12.81 6.56
CA GLN A 123 13.18 -11.49 6.47
C GLN A 123 14.64 -11.55 6.94
N ASP A 124 14.88 -12.16 8.10
CA ASP A 124 16.17 -12.13 8.79
C ASP A 124 17.04 -13.36 8.43
N SER A 125 17.39 -13.48 7.15
CA SER A 125 18.23 -14.56 6.65
C SER A 125 19.15 -14.09 5.53
N GLU A 126 20.45 -14.39 5.64
CA GLU A 126 21.42 -14.10 4.59
C GLU A 126 21.05 -14.78 3.26
N ALA A 127 20.51 -16.00 3.32
CA ALA A 127 20.05 -16.73 2.14
C ALA A 127 18.85 -16.02 1.47
N ALA A 128 17.92 -15.50 2.27
CA ALA A 128 16.80 -14.73 1.77
C ALA A 128 17.25 -13.39 1.17
N LEU A 129 18.16 -12.67 1.84
CA LEU A 129 18.75 -11.43 1.32
C LEU A 129 19.44 -11.65 -0.01
N LYS A 130 20.27 -12.69 -0.12
CA LYS A 130 20.96 -13.03 -1.36
C LYS A 130 20.00 -13.41 -2.49
N MET A 131 18.96 -14.21 -2.17
CA MET A 131 17.91 -14.55 -3.13
C MET A 131 17.18 -13.30 -3.62
N TRP A 132 16.81 -12.41 -2.69
CA TRP A 132 16.06 -11.21 -3.02
C TRP A 132 16.88 -10.20 -3.82
N ALA A 133 18.16 -10.01 -3.50
CA ALA A 133 19.08 -9.22 -4.33
C ALA A 133 19.18 -9.79 -5.76
N GLY A 134 19.21 -11.13 -5.90
CA GLY A 134 19.14 -11.80 -7.19
C GLY A 134 17.86 -11.50 -7.96
N GLU A 135 16.70 -11.52 -7.31
CA GLU A 135 15.42 -11.17 -7.93
C GLU A 135 15.34 -9.70 -8.35
N ILE A 136 15.87 -8.77 -7.54
CA ILE A 136 15.95 -7.35 -7.90
C ILE A 136 16.86 -7.15 -9.13
N GLN A 137 17.99 -7.85 -9.20
CA GLN A 137 18.85 -7.82 -10.39
C GLN A 137 18.16 -8.41 -11.63
N ARG A 138 17.38 -9.48 -11.48
CA ARG A 138 16.57 -10.04 -12.57
C ARG A 138 15.50 -9.06 -13.05
N LEU A 139 14.87 -8.32 -12.13
CA LEU A 139 13.91 -7.29 -12.48
C LEU A 139 14.58 -6.13 -13.24
N ARG A 140 15.78 -5.67 -12.81
CA ARG A 140 16.56 -4.66 -13.54
C ARG A 140 16.75 -5.07 -15.01
N LEU A 141 17.27 -6.28 -15.24
CA LEU A 141 17.49 -6.80 -16.59
C LEU A 141 16.19 -6.90 -17.40
N ARG A 142 15.09 -7.33 -16.76
CA ARG A 142 13.79 -7.41 -17.41
C ARG A 142 13.23 -6.04 -17.81
N LEU A 143 13.42 -5.01 -16.96
CA LEU A 143 13.02 -3.64 -17.26
C LEU A 143 13.85 -3.05 -18.39
N GLU A 144 15.17 -3.27 -18.38
CA GLU A 144 16.07 -2.87 -19.48
C GLU A 144 15.64 -3.46 -20.82
N GLU A 145 15.33 -4.76 -20.84
CA GLU A 145 14.82 -5.45 -22.03
C GLU A 145 13.45 -4.91 -22.46
N GLN A 146 12.48 -4.85 -21.55
CA GLN A 146 11.11 -4.47 -21.90
C GLN A 146 11.01 -3.00 -22.34
N LEU A 147 11.80 -2.12 -21.72
CA LEU A 147 11.77 -0.69 -21.98
C LEU A 147 12.87 -0.25 -22.96
N GLN A 148 13.78 -1.15 -23.37
CA GLN A 148 14.89 -0.83 -24.27
C GLN A 148 15.73 0.35 -23.75
N VAL A 149 16.15 0.26 -22.49
CA VAL A 149 16.99 1.25 -21.80
C VAL A 149 18.12 0.56 -21.06
N THR A 150 19.10 1.33 -20.58
CA THR A 150 20.10 0.87 -19.62
C THR A 150 19.82 1.54 -18.28
N ILE A 151 19.74 0.74 -17.22
CA ILE A 151 19.57 1.22 -15.85
C ILE A 151 20.95 1.17 -15.21
N THR A 152 21.58 2.32 -14.96
CA THR A 152 22.90 2.37 -14.30
C THR A 152 22.76 2.40 -12.78
N ASP A 153 23.83 2.06 -12.06
CA ASP A 153 23.81 2.09 -10.59
C ASP A 153 23.61 3.53 -10.08
N GLU A 154 24.13 4.54 -10.79
CA GLU A 154 23.91 5.96 -10.50
C GLU A 154 22.43 6.33 -10.61
N ALA A 155 21.74 5.87 -11.66
CA ALA A 155 20.30 6.11 -11.84
C ALA A 155 19.48 5.45 -10.71
N ILE A 156 19.90 4.27 -10.24
CA ILE A 156 19.25 3.61 -9.10
C ILE A 156 19.47 4.42 -7.82
N TRP A 157 20.67 4.95 -7.58
CA TRP A 157 20.94 5.80 -6.42
C TRP A 157 20.15 7.12 -6.45
N GLU A 158 20.01 7.76 -7.61
CA GLU A 158 19.15 8.92 -7.77
C GLU A 158 17.69 8.60 -7.45
N ALA A 159 17.19 7.47 -7.95
CA ALA A 159 15.83 7.01 -7.65
C ALA A 159 15.64 6.64 -6.17
N ILE A 160 16.65 6.02 -5.53
CA ILE A 160 16.64 5.74 -4.08
C ILE A 160 16.46 7.03 -3.27
N ARG A 161 17.23 8.08 -3.57
CA ARG A 161 17.12 9.37 -2.88
C ARG A 161 15.73 9.98 -3.04
N LEU A 162 15.22 9.98 -4.27
CA LEU A 162 13.89 10.50 -4.57
C LEU A 162 12.78 9.74 -3.81
N VAL A 163 12.84 8.41 -3.80
CA VAL A 163 11.84 7.59 -3.11
C VAL A 163 11.98 7.69 -1.59
N ASN A 164 13.20 7.79 -1.06
CA ASN A 164 13.42 8.05 0.37
C ASN A 164 12.83 9.41 0.77
N GLU A 165 13.05 10.48 -0.01
CA GLU A 165 12.46 11.81 0.22
C GLU A 165 10.92 11.76 0.18
N GLU A 166 10.35 11.09 -0.82
CA GLU A 166 8.90 10.87 -0.92
C GLU A 166 8.34 10.14 0.29
N ARG A 167 9.01 9.08 0.76
CA ARG A 167 8.60 8.34 1.96
C ARG A 167 8.58 9.23 3.20
N GLN A 168 9.60 10.06 3.40
CA GLN A 168 9.66 11.00 4.52
C GLN A 168 8.54 12.05 4.45
N ALA A 169 8.29 12.60 3.26
CA ALA A 169 7.20 13.57 3.06
C ALA A 169 5.82 12.94 3.33
N LEU A 170 5.57 11.72 2.85
CA LEU A 170 4.33 10.99 3.13
C LEU A 170 4.23 10.58 4.59
N LYS A 171 5.33 10.16 5.23
CA LYS A 171 5.36 9.89 6.67
C LYS A 171 4.92 11.11 7.46
N ALA A 172 5.43 12.29 7.12
CA ALA A 172 5.05 13.54 7.78
C ALA A 172 3.54 13.84 7.64
N VAL A 173 2.89 13.46 6.54
CA VAL A 173 1.42 13.55 6.38
C VAL A 173 0.70 12.60 7.34
N HIS A 174 1.18 11.36 7.48
CA HIS A 174 0.60 10.41 8.44
C HIS A 174 0.82 10.86 9.89
N ASP A 175 2.00 11.38 10.22
CA ASP A 175 2.37 11.83 11.57
C ASP A 175 1.52 13.02 12.06
N LEU A 176 0.83 13.74 11.15
CA LEU A 176 -0.13 14.78 11.52
C LEU A 176 -1.22 14.29 12.49
N ASN A 177 -1.48 12.98 12.50
CA ASN A 177 -2.50 12.38 13.37
C ASN A 177 -1.96 11.85 14.70
N GLN A 178 -0.65 11.96 14.96
CA GLN A 178 -0.09 11.65 16.30
C GLN A 178 -0.59 12.64 17.37
N GLY A 179 -0.93 13.87 16.97
CA GLY A 179 -1.54 14.88 17.85
C GLY A 179 -2.99 14.56 18.24
N ASN A 180 -3.45 15.18 19.34
CA ASN A 180 -4.86 15.15 19.76
C ASN A 180 -5.40 16.59 19.80
N PRO A 181 -6.32 16.96 18.88
CA PRO A 181 -7.01 16.09 17.92
C PRO A 181 -6.15 15.76 16.69
N PRO A 182 -6.47 14.68 15.94
CA PRO A 182 -5.78 14.41 14.68
C PRO A 182 -6.08 15.52 13.66
N LEU A 183 -5.08 15.91 12.88
CA LEU A 183 -5.22 17.03 11.94
C LEU A 183 -5.77 16.61 10.57
N LEU A 184 -5.79 15.31 10.29
CA LEU A 184 -6.28 14.76 9.03
C LEU A 184 -7.33 13.66 9.29
N PRO A 185 -8.62 13.93 9.03
CA PRO A 185 -9.68 12.93 9.16
C PRO A 185 -9.40 11.65 8.36
N GLY A 186 -9.92 10.51 8.82
CA GLY A 186 -9.59 9.19 8.29
C GLY A 186 -9.73 9.06 6.76
N LEU A 187 -10.86 9.51 6.19
CA LEU A 187 -11.07 9.48 4.73
C LEU A 187 -10.09 10.38 3.97
N ASN A 188 -9.71 11.52 4.55
CA ASN A 188 -8.74 12.42 3.95
C ASN A 188 -7.33 11.81 3.98
N LEU A 189 -6.96 11.15 5.09
CA LEU A 189 -5.72 10.39 5.19
C LEU A 189 -5.70 9.28 4.13
N LEU A 190 -6.74 8.46 4.06
CA LEU A 190 -6.84 7.40 3.06
C LEU A 190 -6.75 7.94 1.62
N THR A 191 -7.46 9.03 1.32
CA THR A 191 -7.42 9.67 0.00
C THR A 191 -6.01 10.12 -0.34
N ALA A 192 -5.33 10.82 0.59
CA ALA A 192 -3.97 11.28 0.37
C ALA A 192 -3.00 10.12 0.13
N SER A 193 -3.06 9.06 0.95
CA SER A 193 -2.20 7.89 0.83
C SER A 193 -2.49 7.02 -0.41
N TRP A 194 -3.75 6.98 -0.85
CA TRP A 194 -4.17 6.17 -2.01
C TRP A 194 -3.86 6.87 -3.33
N THR A 195 -4.18 8.17 -3.47
CA THR A 195 -4.05 8.88 -4.76
C THR A 195 -2.59 9.00 -5.21
N VAL A 196 -1.63 9.19 -4.29
CA VAL A 196 -0.20 9.33 -4.65
C VAL A 196 0.36 8.08 -5.34
N LYS A 197 -0.27 6.91 -5.17
CA LYS A 197 0.12 5.66 -5.82
C LYS A 197 -0.14 5.63 -7.34
N PHE A 198 -0.82 6.65 -7.86
CA PHE A 198 -1.11 6.84 -9.28
C PHE A 198 -0.43 8.09 -9.86
N ALA A 199 0.39 8.77 -9.06
CA ALA A 199 1.03 10.00 -9.48
C ALA A 199 2.04 9.75 -10.61
N SER A 200 1.96 10.60 -11.61
CA SER A 200 2.87 10.72 -12.76
C SER A 200 4.28 11.19 -12.37
N ASP A 201 4.39 11.98 -11.30
CA ASP A 201 5.64 12.61 -10.84
C ASP A 201 5.76 12.58 -9.30
N GLN A 202 6.81 11.92 -8.80
CA GLN A 202 7.11 11.80 -7.37
C GLN A 202 7.54 13.13 -6.74
N ARG A 203 8.14 14.06 -7.51
CA ARG A 203 8.51 15.39 -6.99
C ARG A 203 7.28 16.23 -6.68
N GLU A 204 6.26 16.11 -7.51
CA GLU A 204 4.95 16.74 -7.24
C GLU A 204 4.31 16.13 -5.99
N VAL A 205 4.39 14.81 -5.79
CA VAL A 205 3.92 14.16 -4.56
C VAL A 205 4.62 14.74 -3.33
N ILE A 206 5.95 14.84 -3.35
CA ILE A 206 6.75 15.42 -2.25
C ILE A 206 6.28 16.85 -1.95
N ARG A 207 6.15 17.69 -2.99
CA ARG A 207 5.71 19.09 -2.86
C ARG A 207 4.32 19.19 -2.22
N LEU A 208 3.36 18.40 -2.71
CA LEU A 208 1.98 18.40 -2.23
C LEU A 208 1.87 17.88 -0.79
N ALA A 209 2.64 16.84 -0.45
CA ALA A 209 2.70 16.31 0.91
C ALA A 209 3.24 17.36 1.90
N ASN A 210 4.36 18.00 1.57
CA ASN A 210 4.94 19.06 2.40
C ASN A 210 4.00 20.27 2.55
N GLN A 211 3.32 20.67 1.46
CA GLN A 211 2.32 21.73 1.50
C GLN A 211 1.15 21.36 2.44
N LEU A 212 0.62 20.14 2.32
CA LEU A 212 -0.47 19.66 3.18
C LEU A 212 -0.06 19.68 4.66
N VAL A 213 1.15 19.23 4.99
CA VAL A 213 1.68 19.25 6.36
C VAL A 213 1.74 20.67 6.91
N ALA A 214 2.28 21.62 6.14
CA ALA A 214 2.36 23.02 6.55
C ALA A 214 0.96 23.63 6.77
N GLU A 215 0.04 23.43 5.82
CA GLU A 215 -1.35 23.91 5.91
C GLU A 215 -2.06 23.36 7.15
N LYS A 216 -1.94 22.05 7.43
CA LYS A 216 -2.64 21.41 8.54
C LYS A 216 -2.08 21.79 9.90
N ARG A 217 -0.76 21.92 10.03
CA ARG A 217 -0.14 22.39 11.28
C ARG A 217 -0.54 23.84 11.60
N ALA A 218 -0.66 24.71 10.60
CA ALA A 218 -1.11 26.08 10.79
C ALA A 218 -2.58 26.19 11.25
N GLN A 219 -3.39 25.15 10.97
CA GLN A 219 -4.81 25.06 11.33
C GLN A 219 -5.04 24.18 12.57
N ALA A 220 -3.99 23.84 13.31
CA ALA A 220 -4.11 22.95 14.46
C ALA A 220 -5.05 23.55 15.53
N PRO A 221 -6.16 22.88 15.87
CA PRO A 221 -7.09 23.37 16.88
C PRO A 221 -6.45 23.28 18.27
N GLN A 222 -6.90 24.15 19.17
CA GLN A 222 -6.40 24.18 20.56
C GLN A 222 -7.08 23.18 21.48
N ALA A 223 -8.32 22.76 21.17
CA ALA A 223 -9.09 21.83 21.97
C ALA A 223 -8.95 20.39 21.48
N LYS A 224 -8.86 19.43 22.41
CA LYS A 224 -8.86 17.99 22.11
C LYS A 224 -10.19 17.55 21.50
N SER A 225 -10.15 16.50 20.67
CA SER A 225 -11.33 15.95 19.97
C SER A 225 -12.36 15.35 20.94
N GLY A 226 -11.88 14.63 21.96
CA GLY A 226 -12.72 13.83 22.86
C GLY A 226 -13.28 12.54 22.24
N LYS A 227 -13.10 12.32 20.94
CA LYS A 227 -13.48 11.11 20.20
C LYS A 227 -12.50 9.96 20.44
N PRO A 228 -12.96 8.68 20.40
CA PRO A 228 -12.07 7.52 20.43
C PRO A 228 -11.09 7.53 19.24
N ARG A 229 -9.82 7.26 19.50
CA ARG A 229 -8.74 7.21 18.51
C ARG A 229 -8.49 5.78 18.05
N VAL A 230 -8.82 5.49 16.81
CA VAL A 230 -8.79 4.12 16.27
C VAL A 230 -7.62 3.90 15.33
N LEU A 231 -6.85 2.85 15.58
CA LEU A 231 -5.86 2.31 14.65
C LEU A 231 -6.50 1.23 13.78
N LEU A 232 -6.39 1.37 12.46
CA LEU A 232 -6.79 0.35 11.50
C LEU A 232 -5.56 -0.48 11.08
N THR A 233 -5.56 -1.79 11.35
CA THR A 233 -4.52 -2.74 10.89
C THR A 233 -5.14 -3.82 10.00
N GLY A 234 -4.30 -4.69 9.44
CA GLY A 234 -4.70 -5.81 8.59
C GLY A 234 -4.42 -5.54 7.11
N CYS A 235 -5.40 -5.88 6.27
CA CYS A 235 -5.30 -5.76 4.84
C CYS A 235 -5.28 -4.29 4.35
N PRO A 236 -4.61 -4.01 3.22
CA PRO A 236 -4.64 -2.68 2.61
C PRO A 236 -6.04 -2.29 2.11
N VAL A 237 -6.41 -1.04 2.36
CA VAL A 237 -7.67 -0.39 1.95
C VAL A 237 -7.38 0.71 0.93
N GLY A 238 -8.32 1.02 0.06
CA GLY A 238 -8.25 2.15 -0.86
C GLY A 238 -9.63 2.71 -1.18
N ILE A 239 -9.68 3.77 -1.98
CA ILE A 239 -10.94 4.38 -2.43
C ILE A 239 -11.71 3.37 -3.30
N GLY A 240 -12.97 3.12 -2.95
CA GLY A 240 -13.84 2.03 -3.40
C GLY A 240 -14.04 0.91 -2.36
N SER A 241 -13.12 0.76 -1.40
CA SER A 241 -13.12 -0.32 -0.38
C SER A 241 -13.12 0.22 1.06
N GLU A 242 -13.40 1.51 1.23
CA GLU A 242 -13.22 2.28 2.45
C GLU A 242 -14.39 2.20 3.44
N LYS A 243 -15.27 1.20 3.33
CA LYS A 243 -16.50 1.12 4.13
C LYS A 243 -16.27 1.16 5.64
N VAL A 244 -15.23 0.48 6.15
CA VAL A 244 -14.87 0.54 7.58
C VAL A 244 -14.37 1.93 7.99
N VAL A 245 -13.62 2.60 7.11
CA VAL A 245 -13.13 3.96 7.36
C VAL A 245 -14.29 4.96 7.41
N ARG A 246 -15.30 4.82 6.54
CA ARG A 246 -16.53 5.64 6.59
C ARG A 246 -17.33 5.40 7.86
N LEU A 247 -17.53 4.13 8.24
CA LEU A 247 -18.27 3.77 9.44
C LEU A 247 -17.64 4.35 10.72
N LEU A 248 -16.30 4.39 10.80
CA LEU A 248 -15.61 5.04 11.92
C LEU A 248 -15.94 6.53 12.04
N ASP A 249 -15.95 7.26 10.92
CA ASP A 249 -16.29 8.69 10.90
C ASP A 249 -17.77 8.93 11.25
N GLU A 250 -18.67 8.10 10.71
CA GLU A 250 -20.12 8.13 10.99
C GLU A 250 -20.44 7.87 12.47
N LEU A 251 -19.69 6.97 13.11
CA LEU A 251 -19.83 6.63 14.53
C LEU A 251 -19.06 7.59 15.45
N GLY A 252 -18.45 8.63 14.91
CA GLY A 252 -17.79 9.67 15.71
C GLY A 252 -16.42 9.25 16.26
N ALA A 253 -15.75 8.28 15.64
CA ALA A 253 -14.38 7.91 15.97
C ALA A 253 -13.36 8.57 15.03
N ASP A 254 -12.18 8.84 15.57
CA ASP A 254 -11.05 9.38 14.82
C ASP A 254 -10.14 8.24 14.37
N MET A 255 -10.16 7.87 13.07
CA MET A 255 -9.15 6.95 12.54
C MET A 255 -7.79 7.67 12.45
N VAL A 256 -6.92 7.40 13.42
CA VAL A 256 -5.65 8.14 13.56
C VAL A 256 -4.55 7.59 12.68
N ALA A 257 -4.55 6.29 12.38
CA ALA A 257 -3.53 5.68 11.54
C ALA A 257 -4.02 4.41 10.86
N MET A 258 -3.29 4.01 9.81
CA MET A 258 -3.45 2.73 9.13
C MET A 258 -2.08 2.02 9.13
N GLU A 259 -1.94 0.87 9.79
CA GLU A 259 -0.69 0.11 9.80
C GLU A 259 -0.44 -0.65 8.50
N ASN A 260 -1.46 -0.84 7.66
CA ASN A 260 -1.40 -1.67 6.45
C ASN A 260 -0.57 -1.06 5.28
N CYS A 261 -0.43 -1.80 4.15
CA CYS A 261 0.32 -1.36 2.96
C CYS A 261 -0.27 -0.13 2.22
N SER A 262 -1.43 0.35 2.64
CA SER A 262 -1.99 1.63 2.17
C SER A 262 -1.72 2.80 3.08
N GLY A 263 -1.08 2.57 4.23
CA GLY A 263 -0.65 3.62 5.14
C GLY A 263 0.78 3.45 5.60
N TYR A 264 0.95 3.36 6.91
CA TYR A 264 2.20 3.59 7.62
C TYR A 264 3.26 2.50 7.41
N LYS A 265 2.85 1.26 7.06
CA LYS A 265 3.70 0.03 7.03
C LYS A 265 5.11 0.22 6.48
N THR A 266 5.22 1.02 5.43
CA THR A 266 6.44 1.13 4.62
C THR A 266 7.12 2.48 4.73
N LEU A 267 6.53 3.44 5.46
CA LEU A 267 6.98 4.83 5.43
C LEU A 267 8.31 5.05 6.17
N ASP A 268 8.56 4.25 7.21
CA ASP A 268 9.83 4.27 7.97
C ASP A 268 10.96 3.45 7.35
N ILE A 269 10.67 2.71 6.28
CA ILE A 269 11.60 1.76 5.69
C ILE A 269 12.27 2.41 4.48
N VAL A 270 13.48 2.93 4.70
CA VAL A 270 14.31 3.60 3.69
C VAL A 270 15.53 2.76 3.30
N ALA A 271 16.02 2.92 2.07
CA ALA A 271 17.25 2.27 1.63
C ALA A 271 18.46 3.06 2.14
N SER A 272 19.43 2.36 2.72
CA SER A 272 20.65 2.97 3.25
C SER A 272 21.63 3.29 2.13
N GLU A 273 22.12 4.54 2.11
CA GLU A 273 23.19 4.99 1.21
C GLU A 273 24.59 4.58 1.69
N GLU A 274 24.70 3.88 2.83
CA GLU A 274 25.98 3.34 3.31
C GLU A 274 26.45 2.12 2.50
N HIS A 275 25.53 1.45 1.80
CA HIS A 275 25.86 0.39 0.87
C HIS A 275 26.56 0.93 -0.36
N LYS A 276 27.53 0.17 -0.89
CA LYS A 276 28.17 0.49 -2.18
C LYS A 276 27.32 0.04 -3.37
N ASP A 277 26.63 -1.10 -3.22
CA ASP A 277 25.77 -1.69 -4.24
C ASP A 277 24.31 -1.27 -4.00
N PRO A 278 23.68 -0.53 -4.93
CA PRO A 278 22.29 -0.11 -4.77
C PRO A 278 21.30 -1.28 -4.77
N ILE A 279 21.62 -2.41 -5.42
CA ILE A 279 20.76 -3.60 -5.43
C ILE A 279 20.70 -4.20 -4.03
N MET A 280 21.83 -4.26 -3.33
CA MET A 280 21.86 -4.72 -1.93
C MET A 280 21.12 -3.76 -1.00
N ALA A 281 21.26 -2.45 -1.19
CA ALA A 281 20.51 -1.45 -0.43
C ALA A 281 19.00 -1.63 -0.57
N LEU A 282 18.52 -1.84 -1.80
CA LEU A 282 17.11 -2.12 -2.08
C LEU A 282 16.69 -3.47 -1.49
N ALA A 283 17.50 -4.51 -1.64
CA ALA A 283 17.18 -5.84 -1.14
C ALA A 283 16.95 -5.84 0.38
N GLU A 284 17.88 -5.24 1.13
CA GLU A 284 17.75 -5.11 2.58
C GLU A 284 16.54 -4.27 2.97
N LYS A 285 16.33 -3.14 2.29
CA LYS A 285 15.17 -2.26 2.51
C LYS A 285 13.85 -3.01 2.33
N TYR A 286 13.68 -3.70 1.20
CA TYR A 286 12.39 -4.31 0.86
C TYR A 286 12.10 -5.54 1.73
N LEU A 287 13.11 -6.32 2.12
CA LEU A 287 12.91 -7.43 3.06
C LEU A 287 12.47 -6.99 4.45
N LYS A 288 12.72 -5.74 4.87
CA LYS A 288 12.25 -5.21 6.17
C LYS A 288 10.73 -4.99 6.23
N ILE A 289 10.00 -5.06 5.11
CA ILE A 289 8.55 -4.79 5.10
C ILE A 289 7.81 -5.84 5.94
N PRO A 290 7.09 -5.46 7.01
CA PRO A 290 6.43 -6.40 7.90
C PRO A 290 5.06 -6.84 7.38
N CYS A 291 5.07 -7.56 6.24
CA CYS A 291 3.88 -8.15 5.63
C CYS A 291 3.61 -9.53 6.24
N SER A 292 2.33 -9.88 6.42
CA SER A 292 1.93 -11.18 6.98
C SER A 292 2.30 -12.40 6.11
N CYS A 293 2.79 -12.19 4.88
CA CYS A 293 3.36 -13.29 4.09
C CYS A 293 4.75 -13.74 4.59
N MET A 294 5.39 -12.97 5.48
CA MET A 294 6.65 -13.34 6.11
C MET A 294 6.39 -14.25 7.33
N SER A 295 7.28 -15.20 7.59
CA SER A 295 7.12 -16.13 8.71
C SER A 295 8.47 -16.52 9.32
N PRO A 296 8.74 -16.22 10.61
CA PRO A 296 7.91 -15.41 11.50
C PRO A 296 7.89 -13.92 11.09
N ASN A 297 6.92 -13.14 11.62
CA ASN A 297 6.75 -11.70 11.33
C ASN A 297 6.78 -10.82 12.60
N PRO A 298 7.85 -10.88 13.42
CA PRO A 298 7.93 -10.08 14.65
C PRO A 298 7.94 -8.57 14.37
N HIS A 299 8.51 -8.16 13.23
CA HIS A 299 8.62 -6.77 12.80
C HIS A 299 7.25 -6.07 12.70
N ARG A 300 6.18 -6.79 12.34
CA ARG A 300 4.81 -6.21 12.35
C ARG A 300 4.32 -5.92 13.75
N LEU A 301 4.59 -6.81 14.70
CA LEU A 301 4.19 -6.63 16.09
C LEU A 301 4.96 -5.47 16.74
N GLU A 302 6.23 -5.31 16.41
CA GLU A 302 7.04 -4.16 16.85
C GLU A 302 6.51 -2.84 16.29
N LEU A 303 6.20 -2.79 14.99
CA LEU A 303 5.57 -1.63 14.36
C LEU A 303 4.21 -1.30 15.00
N LEU A 304 3.35 -2.30 15.21
CA LEU A 304 2.07 -2.08 15.89
C LEU A 304 2.28 -1.50 17.28
N LYS A 305 3.23 -2.06 18.05
CA LYS A 305 3.52 -1.58 19.40
C LYS A 305 3.96 -0.10 19.42
N SER A 306 4.82 0.34 18.50
CA SER A 306 5.18 1.75 18.41
C SER A 306 3.98 2.61 18.01
N MET A 307 3.19 2.17 17.03
CA MET A 307 2.02 2.91 16.57
C MET A 307 0.94 3.07 17.65
N LEU A 308 0.71 2.07 18.50
CA LEU A 308 -0.23 2.18 19.64
C LEU A 308 0.12 3.34 20.56
N HIS A 309 1.42 3.52 20.81
CA HIS A 309 1.95 4.61 21.63
C HIS A 309 1.94 5.94 20.88
N ASP A 310 2.58 6.00 19.71
CA ASP A 310 2.85 7.24 18.97
C ASP A 310 1.57 7.93 18.50
N PHE A 311 0.54 7.14 18.17
CA PHE A 311 -0.76 7.65 17.78
C PHE A 311 -1.76 7.74 18.94
N GLN A 312 -1.36 7.47 20.19
CA GLN A 312 -2.22 7.55 21.37
C GLN A 312 -3.56 6.80 21.12
N VAL A 313 -3.46 5.51 20.78
CA VAL A 313 -4.60 4.71 20.31
C VAL A 313 -5.50 4.32 21.47
N ASP A 314 -6.82 4.49 21.30
CA ASP A 314 -7.85 4.08 22.26
C ASP A 314 -8.48 2.73 21.91
N ALA A 315 -8.49 2.34 20.63
CA ALA A 315 -8.98 1.03 20.18
C ALA A 315 -8.34 0.59 18.86
N VAL A 316 -8.30 -0.71 18.60
CA VAL A 316 -7.75 -1.29 17.36
C VAL A 316 -8.81 -2.06 16.61
N ILE A 317 -8.92 -1.79 15.31
CA ILE A 317 -9.68 -2.61 14.37
C ILE A 317 -8.68 -3.33 13.45
N ASP A 318 -8.70 -4.66 13.46
CA ASP A 318 -8.01 -5.49 12.47
C ASP A 318 -9.01 -5.85 11.37
N LEU A 319 -8.82 -5.27 10.18
CA LEU A 319 -9.64 -5.55 9.01
C LEU A 319 -8.92 -6.54 8.09
N THR A 320 -9.54 -7.69 7.87
CA THR A 320 -9.05 -8.70 6.96
C THR A 320 -10.06 -8.93 5.83
N TRP A 321 -9.53 -9.04 4.60
CA TRP A 321 -10.36 -9.41 3.46
C TRP A 321 -10.66 -10.91 3.48
N GLN A 322 -11.88 -11.29 3.10
CA GLN A 322 -12.25 -12.70 2.95
C GLN A 322 -11.19 -13.48 2.17
N ALA A 323 -10.89 -14.71 2.62
CA ALA A 323 -9.85 -15.57 2.05
C ALA A 323 -8.42 -14.97 2.04
N CYS A 324 -8.12 -13.97 2.86
CA CYS A 324 -6.75 -13.49 3.12
C CYS A 324 -6.14 -14.21 4.33
N HIS A 325 -5.72 -15.46 4.13
CA HIS A 325 -5.29 -16.34 5.23
C HIS A 325 -4.11 -15.80 6.05
N THR A 326 -3.11 -15.18 5.42
CA THR A 326 -1.92 -14.72 6.15
C THR A 326 -2.26 -13.65 7.18
N TYR A 327 -3.06 -12.65 6.81
CA TYR A 327 -3.53 -11.64 7.75
C TYR A 327 -4.53 -12.21 8.76
N ASN A 328 -5.45 -13.09 8.33
CA ASN A 328 -6.46 -13.69 9.21
C ASN A 328 -5.83 -14.50 10.35
N ILE A 329 -4.86 -15.35 10.03
CA ILE A 329 -4.17 -16.18 11.04
C ILE A 329 -3.33 -15.29 11.97
N GLU A 330 -2.60 -14.32 11.41
CA GLU A 330 -1.74 -13.42 12.21
C GLU A 330 -2.54 -12.46 13.11
N ALA A 331 -3.83 -12.23 12.83
CA ALA A 331 -4.72 -11.42 13.67
C ALA A 331 -4.81 -11.95 15.11
N TYR A 332 -4.58 -13.26 15.33
CA TYR A 332 -4.52 -13.85 16.68
C TYR A 332 -3.40 -13.24 17.53
N ASP A 333 -2.19 -13.11 16.97
CA ASP A 333 -1.07 -12.53 17.70
C ASP A 333 -1.18 -11.01 17.83
N VAL A 334 -1.80 -10.36 16.84
CA VAL A 334 -2.17 -8.93 16.94
C VAL A 334 -3.15 -8.71 18.09
N GLU A 335 -4.21 -9.51 18.22
CA GLU A 335 -5.18 -9.42 19.31
C GLU A 335 -4.48 -9.55 20.68
N ARG A 336 -3.57 -10.53 20.81
CA ARG A 336 -2.80 -10.73 22.05
C ARG A 336 -1.96 -9.53 22.40
N LEU A 337 -1.29 -8.92 21.42
CA LEU A 337 -0.50 -7.71 21.60
C LEU A 337 -1.36 -6.53 22.08
N VAL A 338 -2.52 -6.31 21.44
CA VAL A 338 -3.42 -5.20 21.77
C VAL A 338 -4.05 -5.39 23.15
N LYS A 339 -4.49 -6.61 23.49
CA LYS A 339 -5.01 -6.92 24.82
C LYS A 339 -3.94 -6.80 25.91
N ALA A 340 -2.69 -7.15 25.63
CA ALA A 340 -1.58 -6.94 26.56
C ALA A 340 -1.32 -5.44 26.83
N ALA A 341 -1.65 -4.56 25.87
CA ALA A 341 -1.66 -3.11 26.05
C ALA A 341 -2.94 -2.59 26.74
N SER A 342 -3.85 -3.48 27.19
CA SER A 342 -5.15 -3.14 27.80
C SER A 342 -6.06 -2.30 26.90
N LEU A 343 -5.95 -2.48 25.58
CA LEU A 343 -6.78 -1.78 24.60
C LEU A 343 -7.90 -2.69 24.05
N PRO A 344 -9.09 -2.14 23.77
CA PRO A 344 -10.12 -2.81 22.99
C PRO A 344 -9.62 -3.23 21.60
N PHE A 345 -10.04 -4.41 21.17
CA PHE A 345 -9.68 -5.00 19.88
C PHE A 345 -10.92 -5.58 19.19
N LEU A 346 -11.07 -5.31 17.90
CA LEU A 346 -12.10 -5.92 17.06
C LEU A 346 -11.50 -6.42 15.75
N HIS A 347 -11.59 -7.73 15.53
CA HIS A 347 -11.28 -8.32 14.23
C HIS A 347 -12.52 -8.36 13.33
N LEU A 348 -12.41 -7.81 12.13
CA LEU A 348 -13.44 -7.76 11.10
C LEU A 348 -12.96 -8.51 9.86
N GLU A 349 -13.68 -9.56 9.46
CA GLU A 349 -13.53 -10.17 8.14
C GLU A 349 -14.65 -9.68 7.23
N SER A 350 -14.31 -9.20 6.03
CA SER A 350 -15.25 -8.55 5.11
C SER A 350 -14.80 -8.62 3.64
N ASP A 351 -15.66 -8.21 2.71
CA ASP A 351 -15.37 -8.06 1.28
C ASP A 351 -15.58 -6.62 0.76
N TYR A 352 -15.67 -6.39 -0.55
CA TYR A 352 -15.96 -5.06 -1.12
C TYR A 352 -17.47 -4.80 -1.30
N SER A 353 -18.33 -5.81 -1.07
CA SER A 353 -19.77 -5.66 -1.17
C SER A 353 -20.31 -4.73 -0.07
N THR A 354 -21.53 -4.25 -0.26
CA THR A 354 -22.24 -3.43 0.74
C THR A 354 -23.14 -4.25 1.65
N SER A 355 -23.17 -5.58 1.49
CA SER A 355 -24.15 -6.47 2.13
C SER A 355 -24.00 -6.58 3.65
N ASP A 356 -22.80 -6.34 4.17
CA ASP A 356 -22.47 -6.48 5.59
C ASP A 356 -22.36 -5.14 6.34
N ILE A 357 -22.65 -4.00 5.71
CA ILE A 357 -22.46 -2.66 6.28
C ILE A 357 -23.16 -2.51 7.64
N GLU A 358 -24.42 -2.92 7.76
CA GLU A 358 -25.17 -2.80 9.02
C GLU A 358 -24.59 -3.68 10.12
N SER A 359 -24.11 -4.89 9.77
CA SER A 359 -23.44 -5.79 10.72
C SER A 359 -22.11 -5.19 11.20
N LEU A 360 -21.31 -4.64 10.28
CA LEU A 360 -20.07 -3.95 10.62
C LEU A 360 -20.34 -2.75 11.52
N LYS A 361 -21.37 -1.94 11.22
CA LYS A 361 -21.74 -0.76 12.01
C LYS A 361 -22.04 -1.12 13.47
N VAL A 362 -22.90 -2.10 13.72
CA VAL A 362 -23.26 -2.55 15.08
C VAL A 362 -22.02 -3.05 15.85
N ARG A 363 -21.13 -3.79 15.18
CA ARG A 363 -19.91 -4.32 15.82
C ARG A 363 -18.89 -3.22 16.14
N ILE A 364 -18.75 -2.22 15.27
CA ILE A 364 -17.87 -1.07 15.50
C ILE A 364 -18.45 -0.20 16.61
N GLU A 365 -19.76 0.06 16.60
CA GLU A 365 -20.45 0.81 17.66
C GLU A 365 -20.31 0.14 19.03
N ALA A 366 -20.30 -1.18 19.10
CA ALA A 366 -20.07 -1.91 20.36
C ALA A 366 -18.62 -1.89 20.86
N LEU A 367 -17.64 -1.57 19.99
CA LEU A 367 -16.23 -1.43 20.36
C LEU A 367 -15.91 -0.04 20.92
N LEU A 368 -16.48 0.99 20.29
CA LEU A 368 -16.29 2.41 20.62
C LEU A 368 -17.00 2.78 21.93
#